data_AF-A0A7S1H9J3-F1
#
_entry.id   AF-A0A7S1H9J3-F1
#
_cell.length_a   1.000
_cell.length_b   1.000
_cell.length_c   1.000
_cell.angle_alpha   90.00
_cell.angle_beta   90.00
_cell.angle_gamma   90.00
#
_symmetry.space_group_name_H-M   'P 1'
#
loop_
_entity.id
_entity.type
_entity.pdbx_description
1 polymer ?
#
loop_
_entity_poly.entity_id
_entity_poly.type
_entity_poly.pdbx_seq_one_letter_code
_entity_poly.pdbx_strand_id
1 'polypeptide(L)'
;EARRESWFNRRDASLQELMFDYGKYLLISSSLGDSQPANLVGIWAAGLSTPWAGDYHLNVNMQMMYWAAESLNLPETTDPLPPFIKALSRSGATAAQCLYGAKGWVAHGFTDIWMGASPLGDTAWSLCVTCGAWMALHLWERFRFTRDTSFLGSEAIGVLAGAVEFFLDYTTEMRERGGSNATVLVTGPSHSPENSFQALPGAKCNHVTLSPSIDTALLHSLFTSFQDACVLLGCVTPSGTLPPSPPPSCEESKCASLYPASRRSLLLLPNNGFPQVEDQQGSPDGGVLSEFLSTAPGMSHHLTPDSGHRHFSPLISLHPLDIITESSTPSLFKGARRTLSSRIAAGSGHTGWSAAWAASLYARLGDGVNLQSMVNRVIGRYSLSNLLTTHPPLEPLPSAQECKTAFKETQLPPDEFFWGEKGSEQVPGGGGRDLVAQDG
;
A
#
# COMPACT_ATOMS: atom_id res chain seq x y z
N GLU A 1 30.96 6.16 0.99
CA GLU A 1 31.08 6.55 2.42
C GLU A 1 31.26 8.06 2.62
N ALA A 2 32.42 8.65 2.32
CA ALA A 2 32.68 10.08 2.56
C ALA A 2 31.61 11.03 2.00
N ARG A 3 31.11 10.77 0.76
CA ARG A 3 30.01 11.54 0.14
C ARG A 3 28.75 11.53 1.02
N ARG A 4 28.38 10.36 1.55
CA ARG A 4 27.22 10.17 2.44
C ARG A 4 27.44 10.80 3.82
N GLU A 5 28.60 10.63 4.42
CA GLU A 5 28.91 11.25 5.73
C GLU A 5 28.86 12.78 5.68
N SER A 6 29.22 13.37 4.54
CA SER A 6 29.11 14.81 4.32
C SER A 6 27.71 15.29 3.91
N TRP A 7 26.73 14.39 3.75
CA TRP A 7 25.45 14.67 3.09
C TRP A 7 24.67 15.85 3.69
N PHE A 8 24.61 15.92 5.03
CA PHE A 8 23.91 17.02 5.71
C PHE A 8 24.64 18.37 5.61
N ASN A 9 25.94 18.36 5.32
CA ASN A 9 26.77 19.56 5.21
C ASN A 9 26.92 20.02 3.75
N ARG A 10 26.80 19.11 2.78
CA ARG A 10 26.95 19.38 1.36
C ARG A 10 25.97 18.52 0.56
N ARG A 11 25.01 19.19 -0.10
CA ARG A 11 24.13 18.53 -1.07
C ARG A 11 24.95 18.05 -2.26
N ASP A 12 24.84 16.76 -2.57
CA ASP A 12 25.52 16.09 -3.69
C ASP A 12 24.47 15.51 -4.64
N ALA A 13 24.06 16.29 -5.64
CA ALA A 13 23.05 15.86 -6.62
C ALA A 13 23.44 14.55 -7.32
N SER A 14 24.74 14.33 -7.57
CA SER A 14 25.22 13.09 -8.19
C SER A 14 25.18 11.88 -7.25
N LEU A 15 25.03 12.06 -5.93
CA LEU A 15 24.82 10.95 -4.99
C LEU A 15 23.35 10.57 -4.97
N GLN A 16 22.46 11.55 -5.07
CA GLN A 16 21.02 11.32 -5.21
C GLN A 16 20.70 10.60 -6.53
N GLU A 17 21.32 11.02 -7.64
CA GLU A 17 21.23 10.32 -8.92
C GLU A 17 21.77 8.89 -8.84
N LEU A 18 22.94 8.69 -8.24
CA LEU A 18 23.49 7.36 -8.02
C LEU A 18 22.57 6.48 -7.18
N MET A 19 21.94 7.03 -6.14
CA MET A 19 20.99 6.32 -5.30
C MET A 19 19.74 5.90 -6.08
N PHE A 20 19.22 6.80 -6.93
CA PHE A 20 18.12 6.51 -7.84
C PHE A 20 18.46 5.39 -8.84
N ASP A 21 19.62 5.47 -9.49
CA ASP A 21 20.07 4.41 -10.41
C ASP A 21 20.36 3.09 -9.68
N TYR A 22 20.80 3.16 -8.43
CA TYR A 22 21.06 1.98 -7.62
C TYR A 22 19.79 1.22 -7.23
N GLY A 23 18.66 1.92 -6.98
CA GLY A 23 17.35 1.27 -6.82
C GLY A 23 17.02 0.41 -8.03
N LYS A 24 16.99 1.03 -9.22
CA LYS A 24 16.74 0.34 -10.50
C LYS A 24 17.65 -0.88 -10.67
N TYR A 25 18.95 -0.70 -10.42
CA TYR A 25 19.93 -1.80 -10.48
C TYR A 25 19.55 -2.96 -9.56
N LEU A 26 19.10 -2.69 -8.34
CA LEU A 26 18.76 -3.73 -7.37
C LEU A 26 17.47 -4.44 -7.73
N LEU A 27 16.44 -3.74 -8.21
CA LEU A 27 15.22 -4.38 -8.69
C LEU A 27 15.51 -5.30 -9.87
N ILE A 28 16.25 -4.80 -10.88
CA ILE A 28 16.73 -5.61 -12.02
C ILE A 28 17.55 -6.81 -11.53
N SER A 29 18.38 -6.65 -10.51
CA SER A 29 19.26 -7.72 -10.03
C SER A 29 18.56 -8.74 -9.12
N SER A 30 17.34 -8.47 -8.66
CA SER A 30 16.64 -9.31 -7.68
C SER A 30 15.28 -9.85 -8.14
N SER A 31 14.71 -9.32 -9.22
CA SER A 31 13.40 -9.73 -9.74
C SER A 31 13.39 -9.68 -11.27
N LEU A 32 13.51 -10.83 -11.93
CA LEU A 32 13.46 -10.94 -13.39
C LEU A 32 12.93 -12.31 -13.84
N GLY A 33 12.15 -12.32 -14.91
CA GLY A 33 11.75 -13.54 -15.61
C GLY A 33 11.07 -14.56 -14.69
N ASP A 34 11.63 -15.76 -14.59
CA ASP A 34 11.12 -16.88 -13.78
C ASP A 34 11.69 -16.93 -12.35
N SER A 35 12.35 -15.86 -11.89
CA SER A 35 12.82 -15.77 -10.51
C SER A 35 11.67 -15.72 -9.50
N GLN A 36 12.00 -15.85 -8.21
CA GLN A 36 11.11 -15.34 -7.18
C GLN A 36 11.10 -13.81 -7.20
N PRO A 37 10.03 -13.15 -6.74
CA PRO A 37 10.07 -11.72 -6.47
C PRO A 37 11.16 -11.39 -5.42
N ALA A 38 11.69 -10.17 -5.48
CA ALA A 38 12.50 -9.59 -4.42
C ALA A 38 11.77 -9.69 -3.06
N ASN A 39 12.47 -10.21 -2.05
CA ASN A 39 12.00 -10.27 -0.66
C ASN A 39 12.56 -9.08 0.16
N LEU A 40 12.39 -9.09 1.49
CA LEU A 40 12.87 -8.00 2.36
C LEU A 40 14.36 -7.62 2.20
N VAL A 41 15.19 -8.53 1.69
CA VAL A 41 16.62 -8.32 1.43
C VAL A 41 16.97 -8.45 -0.06
N GLY A 42 15.97 -8.36 -0.94
CA GLY A 42 16.09 -8.65 -2.38
C GLY A 42 16.44 -10.12 -2.60
N ILE A 43 17.74 -10.38 -2.76
CA ILE A 43 18.34 -11.73 -2.82
C ILE A 43 19.63 -11.81 -2.00
N TRP A 44 19.96 -10.78 -1.21
CA TRP A 44 21.26 -10.61 -0.55
C TRP A 44 21.16 -10.76 0.97
N ALA A 45 21.52 -11.95 1.46
CA ALA A 45 21.58 -12.24 2.89
C ALA A 45 22.98 -12.69 3.32
N ALA A 46 23.46 -12.20 4.46
CA ALA A 46 24.65 -12.71 5.11
C ALA A 46 24.25 -13.80 6.13
N GLY A 47 24.49 -15.07 5.79
CA GLY A 47 24.26 -16.21 6.68
C GLY A 47 22.89 -16.85 6.54
N LEU A 48 22.56 -17.72 7.50
CA LEU A 48 21.36 -18.58 7.49
C LEU A 48 20.13 -17.95 8.17
N SER A 49 20.26 -16.75 8.74
CA SER A 49 19.18 -16.09 9.46
C SER A 49 19.22 -14.60 9.18
N THR A 50 18.09 -14.06 8.80
CA THR A 50 17.87 -12.65 8.47
C THR A 50 16.79 -12.06 9.38
N PRO A 51 16.82 -10.74 9.64
CA PRO A 51 15.71 -10.04 10.29
C PRO A 51 14.39 -10.35 9.59
N TRP A 52 13.35 -10.68 10.38
CA TRP A 52 12.04 -11.15 9.90
C TRP A 52 12.13 -12.25 8.83
N ALA A 53 13.11 -13.16 8.98
CA ALA A 53 13.36 -14.27 8.06
C ALA A 53 13.66 -13.88 6.61
N GLY A 54 13.84 -12.59 6.28
CA GLY A 54 13.98 -12.14 4.91
C GLY A 54 12.78 -12.56 4.05
N ASP A 55 11.61 -12.65 4.66
CA ASP A 55 10.40 -13.17 4.05
C ASP A 55 9.73 -12.12 3.14
N TYR A 56 8.49 -12.40 2.74
CA TYR A 56 7.66 -11.47 2.01
C TYR A 56 6.67 -10.78 2.95
N HIS A 57 7.00 -9.55 3.36
CA HIS A 57 6.09 -8.68 4.11
C HIS A 57 5.09 -7.99 3.17
N LEU A 58 3.82 -8.37 3.30
CA LEU A 58 2.72 -7.98 2.41
C LEU A 58 1.91 -6.79 2.95
N ASN A 59 2.32 -6.16 4.06
CA ASN A 59 1.59 -5.05 4.67
C ASN A 59 2.18 -3.65 4.35
N VAL A 60 3.20 -3.59 3.48
CA VAL A 60 3.71 -2.40 2.75
C VAL A 60 4.99 -2.75 1.97
N ASN A 61 5.87 -3.58 2.54
CA ASN A 61 7.26 -3.73 2.09
C ASN A 61 7.38 -4.31 0.68
N MET A 62 6.72 -5.44 0.44
CA MET A 62 6.75 -6.07 -0.88
C MET A 62 6.12 -5.15 -1.91
N GLN A 63 5.02 -4.45 -1.59
CA GLN A 63 4.39 -3.52 -2.52
C GLN A 63 5.32 -2.38 -2.92
N MET A 64 6.00 -1.78 -1.93
CA MET A 64 6.91 -0.65 -2.15
C MET A 64 8.04 -0.96 -3.14
N MET A 65 8.57 -2.18 -3.12
CA MET A 65 9.64 -2.60 -4.04
C MET A 65 9.22 -2.47 -5.51
N TYR A 66 7.92 -2.55 -5.81
CA TYR A 66 7.40 -2.55 -7.18
C TYR A 66 6.58 -1.30 -7.54
N TRP A 67 6.41 -0.32 -6.63
CA TRP A 67 5.59 0.87 -6.92
C TRP A 67 6.07 1.67 -8.13
N ALA A 68 7.38 1.77 -8.31
CA ALA A 68 7.94 2.55 -9.40
C ALA A 68 8.31 1.71 -10.63
N ALA A 69 8.27 0.37 -10.56
CA ALA A 69 8.80 -0.53 -11.60
C ALA A 69 8.28 -0.18 -13.00
N GLU A 70 6.96 -0.07 -13.16
CA GLU A 70 6.33 0.30 -14.43
C GLU A 70 6.69 1.73 -14.85
N SER A 71 6.60 2.70 -13.93
CA SER A 71 6.88 4.11 -14.23
C SER A 71 8.35 4.39 -14.58
N LEU A 72 9.27 3.56 -14.10
CA LEU A 72 10.71 3.61 -14.38
C LEU A 72 11.10 2.80 -15.61
N ASN A 73 10.12 2.31 -16.38
CA ASN A 73 10.34 1.50 -17.57
C ASN A 73 11.14 0.22 -17.29
N LEU A 74 10.77 -0.48 -16.21
CA LEU A 74 11.31 -1.78 -15.83
C LEU A 74 10.21 -2.86 -15.75
N PRO A 75 9.31 -2.99 -16.75
CA PRO A 75 8.17 -3.91 -16.68
C PRO A 75 8.59 -5.38 -16.51
N GLU A 76 9.76 -5.79 -17.04
CA GLU A 76 10.28 -7.16 -16.89
C GLU A 76 10.58 -7.51 -15.43
N THR A 77 10.80 -6.49 -14.58
CA THR A 77 11.05 -6.72 -13.16
C THR A 77 9.79 -7.11 -12.39
N THR A 78 8.61 -6.88 -12.97
CA THR A 78 7.33 -7.31 -12.38
C THR A 78 6.88 -8.69 -12.86
N ASP A 79 7.61 -9.33 -13.78
CA ASP A 79 7.30 -10.68 -14.30
C ASP A 79 7.19 -11.78 -13.23
N PRO A 80 7.97 -11.74 -12.12
CA PRO A 80 7.80 -12.68 -11.02
C PRO A 80 6.49 -12.53 -10.22
N LEU A 81 5.81 -11.37 -10.29
CA LEU A 81 4.62 -11.10 -9.45
C LEU A 81 3.39 -11.94 -9.84
N PRO A 82 2.96 -12.04 -11.11
CA PRO A 82 1.82 -12.86 -11.49
C PRO A 82 1.90 -14.32 -11.01
N PRO A 83 2.97 -15.10 -11.29
CA PRO A 83 3.04 -16.49 -10.82
C PRO A 83 3.10 -16.58 -9.29
N PHE A 84 3.79 -15.65 -8.61
CA PHE A 84 3.83 -15.58 -7.15
C PHE A 84 2.43 -15.37 -6.56
N ILE A 85 1.70 -14.35 -7.03
CA ILE A 85 0.36 -14.02 -6.53
C ILE A 85 -0.64 -15.15 -6.85
N LYS A 86 -0.53 -15.79 -8.02
CA LYS A 86 -1.32 -16.98 -8.38
C LYS A 86 -0.99 -18.20 -7.51
N ALA A 87 0.23 -18.33 -7.01
CA ALA A 87 0.59 -19.39 -6.07
C ALA A 87 0.05 -19.07 -4.67
N LEU A 88 0.21 -17.83 -4.22
CA LEU A 88 -0.33 -17.32 -2.97
C LEU A 88 -1.86 -17.45 -2.91
N SER A 89 -2.57 -17.15 -4.00
CA SER A 89 -4.03 -17.25 -4.04
C SER A 89 -4.55 -18.68 -3.88
N ARG A 90 -3.78 -19.69 -4.31
CA ARG A 90 -4.13 -21.12 -4.10
C ARG A 90 -4.07 -21.50 -2.62
N SER A 91 -2.98 -21.14 -1.94
CA SER A 91 -2.89 -21.31 -0.48
C SER A 91 -3.92 -20.43 0.24
N GLY A 92 -4.16 -19.22 -0.27
CA GLY A 92 -5.11 -18.27 0.27
C GLY A 92 -6.56 -18.72 0.18
N ALA A 93 -6.92 -19.53 -0.82
CA ALA A 93 -8.24 -20.16 -0.90
C ALA A 93 -8.45 -21.17 0.24
N THR A 94 -7.39 -21.90 0.61
CA THR A 94 -7.42 -22.76 1.79
C THR A 94 -7.55 -21.94 3.07
N ALA A 95 -6.80 -20.84 3.19
CA ALA A 95 -6.91 -19.93 4.33
C ALA A 95 -8.33 -19.32 4.44
N ALA A 96 -8.92 -18.86 3.34
CA ALA A 96 -10.28 -18.33 3.29
C ALA A 96 -11.31 -19.33 3.84
N GLN A 97 -11.25 -20.57 3.35
CA GLN A 97 -12.16 -21.63 3.76
C GLN A 97 -11.94 -22.08 5.21
N CYS A 98 -10.69 -22.27 5.63
CA CYS A 98 -10.37 -22.83 6.94
C CYS A 98 -10.51 -21.82 8.08
N LEU A 99 -10.17 -20.54 7.85
CA LEU A 99 -10.18 -19.51 8.89
C LEU A 99 -11.51 -18.74 8.95
N TYR A 100 -12.14 -18.54 7.79
CA TYR A 100 -13.32 -17.68 7.69
C TYR A 100 -14.57 -18.39 7.17
N GLY A 101 -14.46 -19.63 6.67
CA GLY A 101 -15.57 -20.31 6.00
C GLY A 101 -16.02 -19.58 4.72
N ALA A 102 -15.18 -18.71 4.17
CA ALA A 102 -15.47 -17.85 3.04
C ALA A 102 -14.95 -18.46 1.73
N LYS A 103 -15.60 -18.09 0.62
CA LYS A 103 -15.09 -18.38 -0.74
C LYS A 103 -13.93 -17.45 -1.10
N GLY A 104 -13.45 -17.57 -2.34
CA GLY A 104 -12.38 -16.73 -2.85
C GLY A 104 -11.03 -17.09 -2.23
N TRP A 105 -10.17 -16.11 -2.04
CA TRP A 105 -8.88 -16.28 -1.36
C TRP A 105 -8.48 -15.06 -0.54
N VAL A 106 -7.66 -15.28 0.48
CA VAL A 106 -7.11 -14.25 1.37
C VAL A 106 -5.65 -14.56 1.68
N ALA A 107 -4.83 -13.52 1.84
CA ALA A 107 -3.50 -13.62 2.41
C ALA A 107 -3.27 -12.46 3.37
N HIS A 108 -2.49 -12.73 4.42
CA HIS A 108 -2.32 -11.83 5.55
C HIS A 108 -0.97 -11.09 5.51
N GLY A 109 -0.49 -10.58 6.65
CA GLY A 109 0.65 -9.67 6.70
C GLY A 109 1.96 -10.20 6.12
N PHE A 110 2.18 -11.52 6.11
CA PHE A 110 3.45 -12.13 5.72
C PHE A 110 3.25 -13.44 4.97
N THR A 111 4.18 -13.75 4.08
CA THR A 111 4.31 -15.06 3.45
C THR A 111 5.78 -15.40 3.18
N ASP A 112 6.06 -16.60 2.70
CA ASP A 112 7.40 -17.08 2.39
C ASP A 112 7.40 -17.84 1.05
N ILE A 113 8.51 -18.50 0.71
CA ILE A 113 8.64 -19.28 -0.53
C ILE A 113 7.64 -20.44 -0.64
N TRP A 114 6.99 -20.83 0.47
CA TRP A 114 5.98 -21.88 0.53
C TRP A 114 4.56 -21.35 0.41
N MET A 115 4.39 -20.03 0.23
CA MET A 115 3.12 -19.36 0.04
C MET A 115 2.16 -19.53 1.23
N GLY A 116 2.70 -19.53 2.46
CA GLY A 116 1.87 -19.52 3.66
C GLY A 116 0.95 -18.30 3.69
N ALA A 117 -0.37 -18.53 3.73
CA ALA A 117 -1.35 -17.45 3.64
C ALA A 117 -2.06 -17.13 4.95
N SER A 118 -1.86 -17.93 6.02
CA SER A 118 -2.44 -17.70 7.35
C SER A 118 -1.69 -16.60 8.12
N PRO A 119 -2.34 -15.90 9.08
CA PRO A 119 -1.64 -14.96 9.95
C PRO A 119 -0.51 -15.66 10.73
N LEU A 120 0.69 -15.07 10.75
CA LEU A 120 1.84 -15.59 11.49
C LEU A 120 2.15 -14.71 12.72
N GLY A 121 1.98 -15.27 13.92
CA GLY A 121 2.27 -14.57 15.17
C GLY A 121 1.06 -13.81 15.73
N ASP A 122 1.28 -12.62 16.26
CA ASP A 122 0.23 -11.84 16.93
C ASP A 122 -0.66 -11.09 15.93
N THR A 123 -1.94 -11.02 16.23
CA THR A 123 -2.94 -10.26 15.48
C THR A 123 -2.61 -8.77 15.29
N ALA A 124 -1.81 -8.18 16.18
CA ALA A 124 -1.43 -6.77 16.12
C ALA A 124 -0.62 -6.42 14.85
N TRP A 125 0.10 -7.37 14.27
CA TRP A 125 0.90 -7.16 13.06
C TRP A 125 0.56 -8.17 11.94
N SER A 126 0.07 -9.35 12.28
CA SER A 126 -0.12 -10.41 11.28
C SER A 126 -1.49 -10.43 10.60
N LEU A 127 -2.55 -9.91 11.24
CA LEU A 127 -3.93 -10.12 10.80
C LEU A 127 -4.30 -9.44 9.48
N CYS A 128 -3.54 -8.48 8.96
CA CYS A 128 -3.85 -7.66 7.78
C CYS A 128 -4.60 -8.41 6.67
N VAL A 129 -5.93 -8.42 6.71
CA VAL A 129 -6.76 -9.31 5.88
C VAL A 129 -6.81 -8.85 4.42
N THR A 130 -6.47 -7.58 4.20
CA THR A 130 -6.44 -6.89 2.91
C THR A 130 -5.09 -6.97 2.20
N CYS A 131 -4.06 -7.53 2.84
CA CYS A 131 -2.72 -7.62 2.29
C CYS A 131 -2.67 -8.43 0.97
N GLY A 132 -3.41 -9.55 0.89
CA GLY A 132 -3.54 -10.31 -0.37
C GLY A 132 -4.21 -9.51 -1.51
N ALA A 133 -5.25 -8.74 -1.20
CA ALA A 133 -5.90 -7.87 -2.17
C ALA A 133 -4.98 -6.73 -2.63
N TRP A 134 -4.17 -6.16 -1.72
CA TRP A 134 -3.18 -5.15 -2.10
C TRP A 134 -2.13 -5.72 -3.06
N MET A 135 -1.67 -6.95 -2.83
CA MET A 135 -0.81 -7.65 -3.79
C MET A 135 -1.51 -7.87 -5.14
N ALA A 136 -2.79 -8.29 -5.15
CA ALA A 136 -3.55 -8.48 -6.38
C ALA A 136 -3.67 -7.20 -7.23
N LEU A 137 -3.73 -6.03 -6.59
CA LEU A 137 -3.78 -4.73 -7.28
C LEU A 137 -2.51 -4.42 -8.09
N HIS A 138 -1.36 -5.04 -7.81
CA HIS A 138 -0.19 -4.91 -8.69
C HIS A 138 -0.44 -5.47 -10.11
N LEU A 139 -1.29 -6.50 -10.23
CA LEU A 139 -1.68 -7.04 -11.54
C LEU A 139 -2.53 -6.03 -12.31
N TRP A 140 -3.42 -5.32 -11.60
CA TRP A 140 -4.18 -4.22 -12.21
C TRP A 140 -3.27 -3.05 -12.59
N GLU A 141 -2.30 -2.69 -11.76
CA GLU A 141 -1.37 -1.61 -12.05
C GLU A 141 -0.53 -1.90 -13.30
N ARG A 142 -0.01 -3.12 -13.45
CA ARG A 142 0.67 -3.54 -14.69
C ARG A 142 -0.22 -3.40 -15.92
N PHE A 143 -1.51 -3.75 -15.81
CA PHE A 143 -2.46 -3.51 -16.89
C PHE A 143 -2.67 -2.01 -17.15
N ARG A 144 -2.73 -1.15 -16.13
CA ARG A 144 -2.85 0.30 -16.31
C ARG A 144 -1.69 0.88 -17.11
N PHE A 145 -0.46 0.39 -16.93
CA PHE A 145 0.69 0.84 -17.70
C PHE A 145 0.79 0.21 -19.10
N THR A 146 0.51 -1.08 -19.23
CA THR A 146 0.75 -1.81 -20.50
C THR A 146 -0.46 -1.83 -21.44
N ARG A 147 -1.68 -1.69 -20.89
CA ARG A 147 -2.97 -1.89 -21.56
C ARG A 147 -3.12 -3.25 -22.25
N ASP A 148 -2.34 -4.23 -21.83
CA ASP A 148 -2.39 -5.59 -22.36
C ASP A 148 -3.63 -6.32 -21.85
N THR A 149 -4.68 -6.37 -22.69
CA THR A 149 -5.92 -7.08 -22.39
C THR A 149 -5.76 -8.60 -22.40
N SER A 150 -4.72 -9.13 -23.07
CA SER A 150 -4.38 -10.56 -22.99
C SER A 150 -3.89 -10.89 -21.58
N PHE A 151 -2.92 -10.12 -21.06
CA PHE A 151 -2.46 -10.23 -19.68
C PHE A 151 -3.60 -10.05 -18.67
N LEU A 152 -4.46 -9.04 -18.86
CA LEU A 152 -5.62 -8.82 -17.99
C LEU A 152 -6.53 -10.05 -17.94
N GLY A 153 -6.79 -10.65 -19.11
CA GLY A 153 -7.68 -11.80 -19.26
C GLY A 153 -7.12 -13.13 -18.76
N SER A 154 -5.80 -13.38 -18.88
CA SER A 154 -5.18 -14.66 -18.53
C SER A 154 -4.43 -14.67 -17.18
N GLU A 155 -3.91 -13.52 -16.77
CA GLU A 155 -3.07 -13.41 -15.57
C GLU A 155 -3.77 -12.75 -14.39
N ALA A 156 -4.48 -11.64 -14.64
CA ALA A 156 -4.97 -10.77 -13.57
C ALA A 156 -6.40 -11.06 -13.12
N ILE A 157 -7.34 -11.22 -14.06
CA ILE A 157 -8.78 -11.18 -13.73
C ILE A 157 -9.21 -12.29 -12.76
N GLY A 158 -8.71 -13.51 -12.91
CA GLY A 158 -9.04 -14.62 -12.01
C GLY A 158 -8.57 -14.38 -10.57
N VAL A 159 -7.40 -13.76 -10.41
CA VAL A 159 -6.84 -13.40 -9.09
C VAL A 159 -7.69 -12.30 -8.45
N LEU A 160 -8.02 -11.25 -9.20
CA LEU A 160 -8.89 -10.16 -8.74
C LEU A 160 -10.28 -10.68 -8.34
N ALA A 161 -10.88 -11.51 -9.19
CA ALA A 161 -12.18 -12.14 -8.95
C ALA A 161 -12.21 -12.93 -7.64
N GLY A 162 -11.17 -13.74 -7.40
CA GLY A 162 -11.08 -14.53 -6.17
C GLY A 162 -10.93 -13.67 -4.90
N ALA A 163 -10.21 -12.54 -4.97
CA ALA A 163 -10.13 -11.62 -3.85
C ALA A 163 -11.46 -10.89 -3.63
N VAL A 164 -12.16 -10.48 -4.70
CA VAL A 164 -13.51 -9.91 -4.63
C VAL A 164 -14.49 -10.88 -3.99
N GLU A 165 -14.47 -12.15 -4.43
CA GLU A 165 -15.34 -13.19 -3.89
C GLU A 165 -15.13 -13.40 -2.38
N PHE A 166 -13.87 -13.35 -1.91
CA PHE A 166 -13.58 -13.39 -0.47
C PHE A 166 -14.21 -12.21 0.28
N PHE A 167 -14.03 -10.97 -0.18
CA PHE A 167 -14.55 -9.80 0.53
C PHE A 167 -16.08 -9.68 0.47
N LEU A 168 -16.72 -10.23 -0.57
CA LEU A 168 -18.18 -10.32 -0.61
C LEU A 168 -18.74 -11.27 0.46
N ASP A 169 -18.01 -12.34 0.81
CA ASP A 169 -18.38 -13.26 1.89
C ASP A 169 -17.90 -12.79 3.27
N TYR A 170 -16.78 -12.07 3.34
CA TYR A 170 -16.13 -11.65 4.60
C TYR A 170 -16.73 -10.37 5.20
N THR A 171 -17.25 -9.45 4.38
CA THR A 171 -17.87 -8.21 4.88
C THR A 171 -19.19 -8.50 5.58
N THR A 172 -19.46 -7.76 6.66
CA THR A 172 -20.72 -7.87 7.43
C THR A 172 -21.46 -6.54 7.45
N GLU A 173 -22.79 -6.62 7.48
CA GLU A 173 -23.62 -5.44 7.69
C GLU A 173 -23.45 -4.90 9.11
N MET A 174 -23.26 -3.59 9.21
CA MET A 174 -23.23 -2.83 10.44
C MET A 174 -24.08 -1.57 10.27
N ARG A 175 -24.82 -1.18 11.32
CA ARG A 175 -25.47 0.14 11.33
C ARG A 175 -24.45 1.19 11.71
N GLU A 176 -24.23 2.16 10.84
CA GLU A 176 -23.37 3.30 11.11
C GLU A 176 -23.90 4.06 12.33
N ARG A 177 -23.05 4.25 13.36
CA ARG A 177 -23.39 4.99 14.56
C ARG A 177 -22.90 6.44 14.43
N GLY A 178 -23.77 7.41 14.75
CA GLY A 178 -23.41 8.84 14.73
C GLY A 178 -23.62 9.55 13.38
N GLY A 179 -24.14 8.83 12.37
CA GLY A 179 -24.48 9.37 11.04
C GLY A 179 -25.97 9.16 10.68
N SER A 180 -26.23 8.75 9.44
CA SER A 180 -27.58 8.59 8.86
C SER A 180 -28.38 7.37 9.38
N ASN A 181 -27.80 6.58 10.30
CA ASN A 181 -28.27 5.24 10.69
C ASN A 181 -28.40 4.25 9.50
N ALA A 182 -27.69 4.53 8.40
CA ALA A 182 -27.60 3.64 7.25
C ALA A 182 -26.87 2.33 7.60
N THR A 183 -27.18 1.31 6.80
CA THR A 183 -26.46 0.04 6.85
C THR A 183 -25.24 0.15 5.95
N VAL A 184 -24.06 -0.13 6.51
CA VAL A 184 -22.77 -0.18 5.80
C VAL A 184 -22.21 -1.59 5.87
N LEU A 185 -21.37 -1.96 4.90
CA LEU A 185 -20.62 -3.21 4.90
C LEU A 185 -19.23 -2.96 5.47
N VAL A 186 -18.94 -3.54 6.63
CA VAL A 186 -17.64 -3.43 7.29
C VAL A 186 -16.84 -4.72 7.15
N THR A 187 -15.54 -4.57 7.00
CA THR A 187 -14.54 -5.64 7.18
C THR A 187 -14.30 -5.83 8.68
N GLY A 188 -14.07 -7.08 9.09
CA GLY A 188 -13.42 -7.35 10.36
C GLY A 188 -13.73 -8.72 10.97
N PRO A 189 -12.88 -9.19 11.90
CA PRO A 189 -11.79 -8.45 12.55
C PRO A 189 -10.61 -8.15 11.63
N SER A 190 -10.15 -6.90 11.61
CA SER A 190 -9.01 -6.40 10.81
C SER A 190 -8.13 -5.47 11.65
N HIS A 191 -7.09 -4.87 11.09
CA HIS A 191 -6.30 -3.82 11.75
C HIS A 191 -5.82 -2.77 10.75
N SER A 192 -5.49 -1.57 11.26
CA SER A 192 -4.59 -0.67 10.52
C SER A 192 -3.16 -1.18 10.78
N PRO A 193 -2.37 -1.56 9.77
CA PRO A 193 -1.08 -2.24 9.94
C PRO A 193 -0.27 -1.70 11.11
N GLU A 194 -0.19 -2.54 12.15
CA GLU A 194 0.64 -2.35 13.34
C GLU A 194 0.36 -1.15 14.23
N ASN A 195 -0.59 -0.29 13.88
CA ASN A 195 -0.96 0.84 14.71
C ASN A 195 -2.00 0.42 15.75
N SER A 196 -2.07 1.18 16.85
CA SER A 196 -3.05 0.96 17.91
C SER A 196 -3.95 2.17 18.09
N PHE A 197 -5.11 1.92 18.67
CA PHE A 197 -6.09 2.94 19.04
C PHE A 197 -6.64 2.70 20.43
N GLN A 198 -7.10 3.76 21.08
CA GLN A 198 -7.89 3.69 22.31
C GLN A 198 -9.34 4.00 21.96
N ALA A 199 -10.22 3.07 22.30
CA ALA A 199 -11.65 3.23 22.06
C ALA A 199 -12.27 4.36 22.88
N LEU A 200 -11.69 4.73 24.03
CA LEU A 200 -12.06 5.83 24.91
C LEU A 200 -10.79 6.44 25.52
N PRO A 201 -10.77 7.73 25.90
CA PRO A 201 -9.65 8.32 26.64
C PRO A 201 -9.29 7.50 27.89
N GLY A 202 -8.02 7.07 27.97
CA GLY A 202 -7.51 6.26 29.09
C GLY A 202 -7.86 4.77 29.02
N ALA A 203 -8.55 4.30 27.97
CA ALA A 203 -8.76 2.87 27.74
C ALA A 203 -7.47 2.18 27.28
N LYS A 204 -7.45 0.85 27.40
CA LYS A 204 -6.36 0.01 26.87
C LYS A 204 -6.28 0.17 25.34
N CYS A 205 -5.05 0.22 24.82
CA CYS A 205 -4.80 0.22 23.38
C CYS A 205 -5.22 -1.11 22.76
N ASN A 206 -5.85 -1.04 21.58
CA ASN A 206 -6.25 -2.19 20.77
C ASN A 206 -5.68 -2.03 19.36
N HIS A 207 -5.43 -3.15 18.69
CA HIS A 207 -4.98 -3.18 17.30
C HIS A 207 -6.07 -3.69 16.35
N VAL A 208 -6.91 -4.60 16.85
CA VAL A 208 -8.00 -5.20 16.09
C VAL A 208 -9.22 -4.28 16.09
N THR A 209 -9.77 -4.02 14.91
CA THR A 209 -10.89 -3.10 14.68
C THR A 209 -11.77 -3.60 13.52
N LEU A 210 -12.85 -2.86 13.25
CA LEU A 210 -13.68 -3.01 12.06
C LEU A 210 -13.36 -1.89 11.08
N SER A 211 -13.22 -2.22 9.80
CA SER A 211 -13.02 -1.27 8.69
C SER A 211 -12.09 -0.10 9.01
N PRO A 212 -10.81 -0.34 9.36
CA PRO A 212 -9.81 0.71 9.30
C PRO A 212 -9.77 1.30 7.88
N SER A 213 -9.42 2.57 7.73
CA SER A 213 -9.51 3.27 6.44
C SER A 213 -8.70 2.62 5.31
N ILE A 214 -7.62 1.92 5.65
CA ILE A 214 -6.83 1.14 4.69
C ILE A 214 -7.66 0.03 4.04
N ASP A 215 -8.53 -0.64 4.82
CA ASP A 215 -9.38 -1.71 4.30
C ASP A 215 -10.39 -1.17 3.31
N THR A 216 -11.10 -0.10 3.69
CA THR A 216 -12.14 0.48 2.83
C THR A 216 -11.54 1.02 1.53
N ALA A 217 -10.33 1.59 1.60
CA ALA A 217 -9.61 2.08 0.42
C ALA A 217 -9.13 0.95 -0.51
N LEU A 218 -8.61 -0.14 0.06
CA LEU A 218 -8.19 -1.31 -0.71
C LEU A 218 -9.39 -2.02 -1.33
N LEU A 219 -10.50 -2.17 -0.61
CA LEU A 219 -11.73 -2.74 -1.15
C LEU A 219 -12.35 -1.86 -2.23
N HIS A 220 -12.31 -0.53 -2.07
CA HIS A 220 -12.72 0.41 -3.13
C HIS A 220 -11.94 0.10 -4.40
N SER A 221 -10.62 0.12 -4.31
CA SER A 221 -9.73 -0.06 -5.45
C SER A 221 -9.86 -1.46 -6.06
N LEU A 222 -10.00 -2.50 -5.23
CA LEU A 222 -10.22 -3.86 -5.70
C LEU A 222 -11.55 -4.00 -6.46
N PHE A 223 -12.64 -3.48 -5.89
CA PHE A 223 -13.96 -3.57 -6.51
C PHE A 223 -14.04 -2.75 -7.80
N THR A 224 -13.47 -1.53 -7.85
CA THR A 224 -13.47 -0.73 -9.07
C THR A 224 -12.58 -1.36 -10.14
N SER A 225 -11.37 -1.78 -9.79
CA SER A 225 -10.45 -2.45 -10.73
C SER A 225 -11.05 -3.73 -11.33
N PHE A 226 -11.70 -4.55 -10.50
CA PHE A 226 -12.40 -5.74 -10.98
C PHE A 226 -13.58 -5.39 -11.91
N GLN A 227 -14.37 -4.38 -11.55
CA GLN A 227 -15.49 -3.93 -12.38
C GLN A 227 -15.02 -3.43 -13.75
N ASP A 228 -14.00 -2.58 -13.76
CA ASP A 228 -13.40 -2.05 -14.97
C ASP A 228 -12.82 -3.18 -15.83
N ALA A 229 -12.14 -4.14 -15.22
CA ALA A 229 -11.60 -5.29 -15.92
C ALA A 229 -12.71 -6.16 -16.55
N CYS A 230 -13.82 -6.41 -15.85
CA CYS A 230 -14.97 -7.11 -16.43
C CYS A 230 -15.56 -6.38 -17.65
N VAL A 231 -15.60 -5.05 -17.62
CA VAL A 231 -16.10 -4.25 -18.75
C VAL A 231 -15.11 -4.27 -19.92
N LEU A 232 -13.82 -4.07 -19.65
CA LEU A 232 -12.75 -4.02 -20.65
C LEU A 232 -12.57 -5.36 -21.37
N LEU A 233 -12.72 -6.48 -20.66
CA LEU A 233 -12.71 -7.82 -21.24
C LEU A 233 -14.00 -8.18 -21.97
N GLY A 234 -15.00 -7.29 -21.99
CA GLY A 234 -16.29 -7.53 -22.63
C GLY A 234 -17.15 -8.57 -21.92
N CYS A 235 -16.88 -8.87 -20.64
CA CYS A 235 -17.68 -9.80 -19.84
C CYS A 235 -19.00 -9.20 -19.36
N VAL A 236 -19.04 -7.87 -19.23
CA VAL A 236 -20.22 -7.08 -18.88
C VAL A 236 -20.20 -5.82 -19.73
N THR A 237 -21.37 -5.35 -20.19
CA THR A 237 -21.47 -4.04 -20.84
C THR A 237 -21.26 -2.90 -19.84
N PRO A 238 -20.95 -1.67 -20.27
CA PRO A 238 -20.87 -0.52 -19.38
C PRO A 238 -22.18 -0.25 -18.59
N SER A 239 -23.33 -0.66 -19.12
CA SER A 239 -24.62 -0.57 -18.43
C SER A 239 -24.87 -1.70 -17.42
N GLY A 240 -23.97 -2.67 -17.32
CA GLY A 240 -24.05 -3.78 -16.37
C GLY A 240 -24.80 -5.01 -16.88
N THR A 241 -25.05 -5.12 -18.20
CA THR A 241 -25.77 -6.27 -18.79
C THR A 241 -24.79 -7.33 -19.31
N LEU A 242 -25.19 -8.59 -19.31
CA LEU A 242 -24.38 -9.67 -19.88
C LEU A 242 -24.40 -9.63 -21.42
N PRO A 243 -23.26 -9.83 -22.09
CA PRO A 243 -23.22 -9.98 -23.54
C PRO A 243 -23.86 -11.32 -23.96
N PRO A 244 -24.37 -11.43 -25.20
CA PRO A 244 -24.95 -12.68 -25.70
C PRO A 244 -23.93 -13.81 -25.90
N SER A 245 -22.64 -13.49 -26.03
CA SER A 245 -21.56 -14.48 -26.17
C SER A 245 -20.30 -13.97 -25.46
N PRO A 246 -20.15 -14.22 -24.15
CA PRO A 246 -19.00 -13.74 -23.39
C PRO A 246 -17.71 -14.48 -23.77
N PRO A 247 -16.54 -13.81 -23.73
CA PRO A 247 -15.24 -14.46 -23.85
C PRO A 247 -14.98 -15.54 -22.76
N PRO A 248 -14.08 -16.52 -23.00
CA PRO A 248 -13.77 -17.56 -22.01
C PRO A 248 -13.27 -17.03 -20.65
N SER A 249 -12.49 -15.94 -20.66
CA SER A 249 -12.02 -15.27 -19.44
C SER A 249 -13.16 -14.80 -18.52
N CYS A 250 -14.38 -14.68 -19.03
CA CYS A 250 -15.57 -14.28 -18.28
C CYS A 250 -16.12 -15.39 -17.38
N GLU A 251 -15.84 -16.65 -17.70
CA GLU A 251 -16.20 -17.80 -16.87
C GLU A 251 -15.27 -17.89 -15.65
N GLU A 252 -13.95 -17.84 -15.88
CA GLU A 252 -12.93 -17.88 -14.82
C GLU A 252 -13.06 -16.71 -13.83
N SER A 253 -13.35 -15.52 -14.35
CA SER A 253 -13.54 -14.31 -13.56
C SER A 253 -14.85 -14.24 -12.80
N LYS A 254 -15.81 -15.13 -13.09
CA LYS A 254 -17.17 -15.08 -12.54
C LYS A 254 -17.81 -13.70 -12.66
N CYS A 255 -17.45 -12.90 -13.67
CA CYS A 255 -17.91 -11.51 -13.80
C CYS A 255 -19.44 -11.41 -13.77
N ALA A 256 -20.15 -12.41 -14.31
CA ALA A 256 -21.61 -12.40 -14.34
C ALA A 256 -22.28 -12.36 -12.96
N SER A 257 -21.68 -13.00 -11.94
CA SER A 257 -22.20 -13.02 -10.58
C SER A 257 -21.53 -11.97 -9.69
N LEU A 258 -20.21 -11.81 -9.81
CA LEU A 258 -19.44 -10.95 -8.91
C LEU A 258 -19.61 -9.46 -9.24
N TYR A 259 -19.75 -9.08 -10.51
CA TYR A 259 -19.87 -7.67 -10.92
C TYR A 259 -21.07 -6.93 -10.28
N PRO A 260 -22.32 -7.43 -10.34
CA PRO A 260 -23.44 -6.75 -9.68
C PRO A 260 -23.31 -6.73 -8.16
N ALA A 261 -22.71 -7.76 -7.57
CA ALA A 261 -22.46 -7.83 -6.12
C ALA A 261 -21.40 -6.81 -5.69
N SER A 262 -20.26 -6.74 -6.39
CA SER A 262 -19.19 -5.78 -6.11
C SER A 262 -19.66 -4.33 -6.26
N ARG A 263 -20.48 -4.03 -7.28
CA ARG A 263 -21.08 -2.69 -7.45
C ARG A 263 -21.95 -2.29 -6.26
N ARG A 264 -22.77 -3.21 -5.77
CA ARG A 264 -23.62 -2.97 -4.60
C ARG A 264 -22.77 -2.79 -3.35
N SER A 265 -21.81 -3.67 -3.12
CA SER A 265 -20.97 -3.65 -1.92
C SER A 265 -20.10 -2.41 -1.86
N LEU A 266 -19.56 -1.93 -2.98
CA LEU A 266 -18.80 -0.69 -3.08
C LEU A 266 -19.57 0.52 -2.52
N LEU A 267 -20.85 0.65 -2.87
CA LEU A 267 -21.73 1.72 -2.40
C LEU A 267 -22.13 1.60 -0.92
N LEU A 268 -21.91 0.43 -0.33
CA LEU A 268 -22.19 0.16 1.08
C LEU A 268 -20.94 0.22 1.96
N LEU A 269 -19.73 0.33 1.38
CA LEU A 269 -18.53 0.55 2.18
C LEU A 269 -18.65 1.86 2.97
N PRO A 270 -18.11 1.94 4.20
CA PRO A 270 -18.04 3.18 4.96
C PRO A 270 -17.47 4.31 4.08
N ASN A 271 -18.22 5.41 3.99
CA ASN A 271 -17.88 6.57 3.16
C ASN A 271 -17.48 6.20 1.71
N ASN A 272 -18.18 5.22 1.12
CA ASN A 272 -17.93 4.69 -0.23
C ASN A 272 -16.49 4.22 -0.46
N GLY A 273 -15.81 3.77 0.60
CA GLY A 273 -14.42 3.32 0.52
C GLY A 273 -13.37 4.38 0.89
N PHE A 274 -13.75 5.65 0.96
CA PHE A 274 -12.83 6.74 1.28
C PHE A 274 -12.66 6.93 2.79
N PRO A 275 -11.48 7.35 3.28
CA PRO A 275 -11.33 7.78 4.67
C PRO A 275 -12.24 8.97 4.98
N GLN A 276 -12.71 9.07 6.22
CA GLN A 276 -13.48 10.24 6.67
C GLN A 276 -12.51 11.39 7.00
N VAL A 277 -12.99 12.63 6.87
CA VAL A 277 -12.23 13.80 7.34
C VAL A 277 -12.70 14.13 8.75
N GLU A 278 -11.80 14.01 9.72
CA GLU A 278 -12.03 14.32 11.13
C GLU A 278 -11.62 15.75 11.45
N ASP A 279 -12.60 16.56 11.86
CA ASP A 279 -12.35 17.93 12.28
C ASP A 279 -11.44 17.99 13.51
N GLN A 280 -10.34 18.73 13.40
CA GLN A 280 -9.54 19.11 14.56
C GLN A 280 -10.12 20.40 15.15
N GLN A 281 -10.62 20.33 16.38
CA GLN A 281 -11.15 21.50 17.10
C GLN A 281 -10.16 22.67 17.03
N GLY A 282 -10.61 23.80 16.50
CA GLY A 282 -9.82 25.03 16.41
C GLY A 282 -8.92 25.16 15.18
N SER A 283 -8.92 24.21 14.23
CA SER A 283 -8.20 24.38 12.97
C SER A 283 -9.04 25.14 11.94
N PRO A 284 -8.68 26.39 11.55
CA PRO A 284 -9.43 27.16 10.57
C PRO A 284 -9.40 26.57 9.15
N ASP A 285 -8.56 25.57 8.92
CA ASP A 285 -8.22 25.11 7.58
C ASP A 285 -8.73 23.69 7.22
N GLY A 286 -9.47 22.99 8.12
CA GLY A 286 -10.08 21.66 7.91
C GLY A 286 -9.51 20.50 8.78
N GLY A 287 -9.95 19.27 8.53
CA GLY A 287 -9.61 18.07 9.33
C GLY A 287 -8.51 17.15 8.78
N VAL A 288 -8.14 16.11 9.53
CA VAL A 288 -7.22 15.02 9.10
C VAL A 288 -8.02 13.81 8.61
N LEU A 289 -7.44 12.96 7.76
CA LEU A 289 -8.04 11.67 7.41
C LEU A 289 -8.05 10.71 8.61
N SER A 290 -9.21 10.13 8.88
CA SER A 290 -9.41 9.09 9.89
C SER A 290 -8.61 7.84 9.54
N GLU A 291 -8.04 7.18 10.54
CA GLU A 291 -7.41 5.86 10.38
C GLU A 291 -8.33 4.71 10.78
N PHE A 292 -9.18 4.95 11.79
CA PHE A 292 -10.07 3.95 12.37
C PHE A 292 -11.51 4.41 12.23
N LEU A 293 -12.40 3.52 11.81
CA LEU A 293 -13.84 3.81 11.77
C LEU A 293 -14.35 4.10 13.19
N SER A 294 -14.95 5.27 13.41
CA SER A 294 -15.59 5.56 14.68
C SER A 294 -16.81 4.66 14.88
N THR A 295 -16.83 3.89 15.97
CA THR A 295 -17.91 2.94 16.30
C THR A 295 -18.65 3.28 17.59
N ALA A 296 -18.22 4.32 18.32
CA ALA A 296 -18.74 4.67 19.64
C ALA A 296 -19.70 5.88 19.59
N PRO A 297 -20.90 5.81 20.20
CA PRO A 297 -21.80 6.95 20.28
C PRO A 297 -21.15 8.14 21.00
N GLY A 298 -21.15 9.32 20.39
CA GLY A 298 -20.66 10.56 21.01
C GLY A 298 -19.14 10.79 20.92
N MET A 299 -18.38 9.92 20.24
CA MET A 299 -16.99 10.21 19.87
C MET A 299 -16.86 10.43 18.37
N SER A 300 -16.20 11.54 18.02
CA SER A 300 -15.90 11.88 16.64
C SER A 300 -14.72 11.09 16.07
N HIS A 301 -13.87 10.47 16.91
CA HIS A 301 -12.68 9.73 16.49
C HIS A 301 -12.14 8.84 17.62
N HIS A 302 -11.33 7.84 17.24
CA HIS A 302 -10.50 7.09 18.20
C HIS A 302 -9.20 7.84 18.49
N LEU A 303 -8.67 7.68 19.70
CA LEU A 303 -7.35 8.24 20.02
C LEU A 303 -6.26 7.29 19.53
N THR A 304 -5.25 7.81 18.83
CA THR A 304 -4.07 7.05 18.40
C THR A 304 -2.90 7.39 19.31
N PRO A 305 -2.50 6.49 20.25
CA PRO A 305 -1.40 6.76 21.17
C PRO A 305 -0.06 6.98 20.46
N ASP A 306 0.16 6.24 19.38
CA ASP A 306 1.30 6.42 18.49
C ASP A 306 0.90 7.30 17.29
N SER A 307 0.80 8.61 17.53
CA SER A 307 0.52 9.57 16.46
C SER A 307 1.70 9.70 15.48
N GLY A 308 2.92 9.34 15.89
CA GLY A 308 4.13 9.29 15.08
C GLY A 308 4.37 7.97 14.34
N HIS A 309 3.35 7.09 14.29
CA HIS A 309 3.50 5.73 13.76
C HIS A 309 4.11 5.69 12.34
N ARG A 310 4.92 4.65 12.09
CA ARG A 310 5.70 4.49 10.85
C ARG A 310 4.88 4.12 9.61
N HIS A 311 3.74 3.47 9.77
CA HIS A 311 2.82 3.21 8.64
C HIS A 311 1.95 4.44 8.35
N PHE A 312 1.70 4.67 7.06
CA PHE A 312 0.80 5.70 6.57
C PHE A 312 -0.51 5.13 6.04
N SER A 313 -1.03 4.09 6.69
CA SER A 313 -2.28 3.37 6.34
C SER A 313 -3.46 4.26 5.89
N PRO A 314 -3.82 5.37 6.58
CA PRO A 314 -4.92 6.24 6.13
C PRO A 314 -4.60 7.03 4.84
N LEU A 315 -3.35 7.05 4.41
CA LEU A 315 -2.86 7.74 3.22
C LEU A 315 -2.67 6.81 2.01
N ILE A 316 -3.00 5.52 2.13
CA ILE A 316 -2.89 4.56 1.03
C ILE A 316 -3.70 5.00 -0.21
N SER A 317 -4.83 5.67 0.03
CA SER A 317 -5.72 6.23 -1.00
C SER A 317 -5.07 7.38 -1.80
N LEU A 318 -4.07 8.06 -1.22
CA LEU A 318 -3.26 9.07 -1.92
C LEU A 318 -2.10 8.40 -2.67
N HIS A 319 -1.42 7.46 -2.03
CA HIS A 319 -0.36 6.66 -2.65
C HIS A 319 -0.22 5.29 -1.95
N PRO A 320 -0.23 4.16 -2.69
CA PRO A 320 -0.14 4.07 -4.15
C PRO A 320 -1.47 4.12 -4.91
N LEU A 321 -2.63 3.99 -4.24
CA LEU A 321 -3.91 3.69 -4.91
C LEU A 321 -4.51 4.81 -5.75
N ASP A 322 -3.99 6.04 -5.61
CA ASP A 322 -4.34 7.20 -6.41
C ASP A 322 -5.82 7.58 -6.59
N ILE A 323 -6.71 7.05 -5.73
CA ILE A 323 -8.13 7.39 -5.69
C ILE A 323 -8.40 8.76 -5.04
N ILE A 324 -7.47 9.29 -4.24
CA ILE A 324 -7.50 10.68 -3.74
C ILE A 324 -6.58 11.56 -4.60
N THR A 325 -7.16 12.53 -5.30
CA THR A 325 -6.42 13.53 -6.08
C THR A 325 -6.90 14.95 -5.77
N GLU A 326 -6.07 15.94 -6.12
CA GLU A 326 -6.42 17.36 -5.98
C GLU A 326 -7.65 17.75 -6.81
N SER A 327 -7.79 17.17 -8.02
CA SER A 327 -8.86 17.52 -8.96
C SER A 327 -10.17 16.79 -8.67
N SER A 328 -10.12 15.49 -8.34
CA SER A 328 -11.33 14.68 -8.11
C SER A 328 -11.86 14.78 -6.69
N THR A 329 -10.97 14.94 -5.69
CA THR A 329 -11.31 14.88 -4.27
C THR A 329 -10.60 15.95 -3.46
N PRO A 330 -10.80 17.26 -3.74
CA PRO A 330 -10.00 18.33 -3.18
C PRO A 330 -10.03 18.41 -1.64
N SER A 331 -11.17 18.09 -1.01
CA SER A 331 -11.30 18.05 0.45
C SER A 331 -10.47 16.93 1.07
N LEU A 332 -10.55 15.72 0.54
CA LEU A 332 -9.76 14.56 0.98
C LEU A 332 -8.28 14.77 0.71
N PHE A 333 -7.90 15.39 -0.40
CA PHE A 333 -6.52 15.74 -0.72
C PHE A 333 -5.94 16.73 0.29
N LYS A 334 -6.71 17.75 0.69
CA LYS A 334 -6.33 18.68 1.76
C LYS A 334 -6.21 17.97 3.12
N GLY A 335 -7.10 17.02 3.40
CA GLY A 335 -7.05 16.16 4.58
C GLY A 335 -5.79 15.29 4.60
N ALA A 336 -5.46 14.65 3.47
CA ALA A 336 -4.25 13.82 3.31
C ALA A 336 -2.97 14.62 3.59
N ARG A 337 -2.87 15.85 3.07
CA ARG A 337 -1.75 16.76 3.37
C ARG A 337 -1.60 17.01 4.87
N ARG A 338 -2.71 17.26 5.57
CA ARG A 338 -2.70 17.51 7.02
C ARG A 338 -2.31 16.27 7.80
N THR A 339 -2.88 15.11 7.45
CA THR A 339 -2.53 13.84 8.07
C THR A 339 -1.03 13.58 7.95
N LEU A 340 -0.46 13.71 6.75
CA LEU A 340 0.99 13.52 6.54
C LEU A 340 1.81 14.49 7.39
N SER A 341 1.52 15.79 7.31
CA SER A 341 2.21 16.81 8.10
C SER A 341 2.13 16.53 9.61
N SER A 342 0.96 16.11 10.10
CA SER A 342 0.76 15.76 11.51
C SER A 342 1.55 14.53 11.92
N ARG A 343 1.60 13.48 11.08
CA ARG A 343 2.41 12.27 11.33
C ARG A 343 3.90 12.61 11.40
N ILE A 344 4.39 13.39 10.44
CA ILE A 344 5.80 13.78 10.39
C ILE A 344 6.17 14.69 11.57
N ALA A 345 5.30 15.63 11.96
CA ALA A 345 5.49 16.45 13.15
C ALA A 345 5.51 15.63 14.45
N ALA A 346 4.75 14.54 14.51
CA ALA A 346 4.72 13.59 15.62
C ALA A 346 5.89 12.58 15.62
N GLY A 347 6.79 12.63 14.64
CA GLY A 347 8.01 11.82 14.60
C GLY A 347 8.00 10.66 13.62
N SER A 348 6.98 10.53 12.75
CA SER A 348 6.94 9.50 11.69
C SER A 348 8.04 9.68 10.63
N GLY A 349 8.15 8.72 9.70
CA GLY A 349 9.27 8.65 8.75
C GLY A 349 10.59 8.28 9.44
N HIS A 350 10.51 7.52 10.53
CA HIS A 350 11.64 7.18 11.40
C HIS A 350 12.24 5.79 11.11
N THR A 351 11.84 5.16 10.01
CA THR A 351 12.51 4.01 9.37
C THR A 351 12.81 4.36 7.91
N GLY A 352 13.72 3.63 7.25
CA GLY A 352 14.07 3.86 5.84
C GLY A 352 12.84 3.86 4.92
N TRP A 353 12.12 2.74 4.91
CA TRP A 353 10.91 2.57 4.10
C TRP A 353 9.79 3.57 4.43
N SER A 354 9.65 3.96 5.71
CA SER A 354 8.63 4.95 6.12
C SER A 354 8.99 6.33 5.59
N ALA A 355 10.26 6.73 5.65
CA ALA A 355 10.72 7.98 5.04
C ALA A 355 10.50 7.98 3.51
N ALA A 356 10.71 6.85 2.85
CA ALA A 356 10.49 6.74 1.41
C ALA A 356 9.01 6.81 1.03
N TRP A 357 8.11 6.12 1.76
CA TRP A 357 6.66 6.27 1.55
C TRP A 357 6.21 7.72 1.79
N ALA A 358 6.71 8.37 2.84
CA ALA A 358 6.45 9.79 3.08
C ALA A 358 6.92 10.69 1.93
N ALA A 359 8.07 10.40 1.32
CA ALA A 359 8.55 11.12 0.14
C ALA A 359 7.60 10.97 -1.05
N SER A 360 7.12 9.75 -1.33
CA SER A 360 6.14 9.48 -2.39
C SER A 360 4.79 10.15 -2.14
N LEU A 361 4.36 10.24 -0.88
CA LEU A 361 3.18 11.00 -0.49
C LEU A 361 3.38 12.51 -0.69
N TYR A 362 4.52 13.06 -0.30
CA TYR A 362 4.84 14.47 -0.57
C TYR A 362 4.94 14.77 -2.07
N ALA A 363 5.44 13.83 -2.87
CA ALA A 363 5.45 13.93 -4.33
C ALA A 363 4.03 14.03 -4.90
N ARG A 364 3.11 13.14 -4.48
CA ARG A 364 1.68 13.22 -4.86
C ARG A 364 1.01 14.52 -4.41
N LEU A 365 1.47 15.12 -3.32
CA LEU A 365 1.03 16.42 -2.82
C LEU A 365 1.70 17.62 -3.51
N GLY A 366 2.66 17.41 -4.42
CA GLY A 366 3.42 18.51 -5.04
C GLY A 366 4.26 19.32 -4.05
N ASP A 367 4.68 18.72 -2.93
CA ASP A 367 5.49 19.35 -1.89
C ASP A 367 6.95 18.90 -1.99
N GLY A 368 7.67 19.46 -2.95
CA GLY A 368 9.06 19.06 -3.23
C GLY A 368 10.04 19.43 -2.11
N VAL A 369 9.73 20.42 -1.27
CA VAL A 369 10.57 20.79 -0.12
C VAL A 369 10.56 19.67 0.93
N ASN A 370 9.37 19.20 1.32
CA ASN A 370 9.26 18.12 2.30
C ASN A 370 9.63 16.76 1.70
N LEU A 371 9.38 16.53 0.41
CA LEU A 371 9.93 15.38 -0.34
C LEU A 371 11.46 15.35 -0.21
N GLN A 372 12.15 16.44 -0.55
CA GLN A 372 13.61 16.49 -0.47
C GLN A 372 14.10 16.29 0.98
N SER A 373 13.36 16.76 1.97
CA SER A 373 13.65 16.48 3.39
C SER A 373 13.63 14.97 3.70
N MET A 374 12.65 14.24 3.14
CA MET A 374 12.59 12.78 3.29
C MET A 374 13.70 12.06 2.50
N VAL A 375 14.00 12.48 1.27
CA VAL A 375 15.15 11.97 0.49
C VAL A 375 16.46 12.18 1.26
N ASN A 376 16.63 13.36 1.85
CA ASN A 376 17.80 13.65 2.67
C ASN A 376 17.90 12.73 3.88
N ARG A 377 16.75 12.35 4.46
CA ARG A 377 16.67 11.42 5.58
C ARG A 377 17.08 10.00 5.17
N VAL A 378 16.60 9.51 4.03
CA VAL A 378 16.98 8.19 3.47
C VAL A 378 18.49 8.13 3.23
N ILE A 379 19.05 9.08 2.48
CA ILE A 379 20.47 9.10 2.13
C ILE A 379 21.34 9.30 3.38
N GLY A 380 21.00 10.27 4.23
CA GLY A 380 21.83 10.67 5.36
C GLY A 380 21.73 9.78 6.59
N ARG A 381 20.58 9.10 6.82
CA ARG A 381 20.33 8.36 8.07
C ARG A 381 20.11 6.87 7.89
N TYR A 382 19.73 6.42 6.71
CA TYR A 382 19.35 5.02 6.47
C TYR A 382 20.18 4.36 5.38
N SER A 383 21.17 5.02 4.77
CA SER A 383 21.96 4.41 3.69
C SER A 383 23.35 3.98 4.17
N LEU A 384 23.72 2.72 3.92
CA LEU A 384 25.04 2.18 4.25
C LEU A 384 26.12 2.69 3.28
N SER A 385 27.37 2.31 3.53
CA SER A 385 28.51 2.70 2.67
C SER A 385 28.41 2.11 1.25
N ASN A 386 27.72 0.98 1.10
CA ASN A 386 27.35 0.34 -0.17
C ASN A 386 25.96 0.78 -0.69
N LEU A 387 25.42 1.86 -0.13
CA LEU A 387 24.11 2.45 -0.46
C LEU A 387 22.88 1.63 -0.11
N LEU A 388 22.99 0.35 0.32
CA LEU A 388 21.85 -0.43 0.84
C LEU A 388 21.16 0.31 2.00
N THR A 389 19.83 0.24 2.10
CA THR A 389 19.06 0.97 3.12
C THR A 389 19.01 0.16 4.41
N THR A 390 18.75 0.79 5.55
CA THR A 390 18.64 0.14 6.85
C THR A 390 17.31 0.48 7.50
N HIS A 391 16.74 -0.48 8.24
CA HIS A 391 15.56 -0.20 9.05
C HIS A 391 15.88 0.66 10.28
N PRO A 392 16.81 0.28 11.18
CA PRO A 392 17.22 1.24 12.19
C PRO A 392 18.02 2.36 11.52
N PRO A 393 17.97 3.57 12.07
CA PRO A 393 18.87 4.63 11.65
C PRO A 393 20.32 4.27 12.00
N LEU A 394 21.26 4.79 11.22
CA LEU A 394 22.71 4.63 11.45
C LEU A 394 23.15 5.24 12.79
N GLU A 395 22.47 6.30 13.22
CA GLU A 395 22.65 6.98 14.50
C GLU A 395 21.32 7.02 15.26
N PRO A 396 21.30 6.84 16.60
CA PRO A 396 20.08 6.90 17.39
C PRO A 396 19.34 8.23 17.21
N LEU A 397 18.04 8.19 16.89
CA LEU A 397 17.20 9.38 16.88
C LEU A 397 16.75 9.72 18.31
N PRO A 398 16.70 11.02 18.70
CA PRO A 398 16.14 11.41 20.00
C PRO A 398 14.69 10.94 20.22
N SER A 399 13.90 10.87 19.14
CA SER A 399 12.53 10.33 19.13
C SER A 399 12.47 8.81 19.12
N ALA A 400 13.60 8.12 18.91
CA ALA A 400 13.69 6.66 18.86
C ALA A 400 14.11 6.04 20.21
N GLN A 401 13.99 6.78 21.32
CA GLN A 401 14.31 6.27 22.67
C GLN A 401 13.51 5.02 23.08
N GLU A 402 12.49 4.62 22.30
CA GLU A 402 11.77 3.36 22.45
C GLU A 402 11.75 2.47 21.19
N CYS A 403 12.54 2.76 20.15
CA CYS A 403 12.73 1.80 19.04
C CYS A 403 13.60 0.63 19.53
N LYS A 404 12.94 -0.40 20.09
CA LYS A 404 13.54 -1.70 20.46
C LYS A 404 13.92 -2.56 19.25
N THR A 405 14.45 -1.99 18.18
CA THR A 405 14.98 -2.73 17.03
C THR A 405 16.46 -2.43 16.87
N ALA A 406 17.27 -3.05 17.73
CA ALA A 406 18.72 -3.04 17.65
C ALA A 406 19.21 -4.04 16.59
N PHE A 407 18.85 -3.87 15.32
CA PHE A 407 19.28 -4.78 14.25
C PHE A 407 19.63 -4.04 12.96
N LYS A 408 20.91 -4.03 12.58
CA LYS A 408 21.35 -3.48 11.30
C LYS A 408 20.79 -4.33 10.16
N GLU A 409 19.91 -3.75 9.36
CA GLU A 409 19.37 -4.36 8.15
C GLU A 409 20.00 -3.78 6.89
N THR A 410 19.93 -4.55 5.82
CA THR A 410 20.01 -4.08 4.44
C THR A 410 18.66 -4.30 3.79
N GLN A 411 17.82 -3.27 3.75
CA GLN A 411 16.65 -3.19 2.86
C GLN A 411 17.12 -2.68 1.49
N LEU A 412 16.29 -2.87 0.47
CA LEU A 412 16.52 -2.31 -0.85
C LEU A 412 16.38 -0.77 -0.82
N PRO A 413 17.40 0.02 -1.23
CA PRO A 413 17.32 1.41 -1.68
C PRO A 413 16.49 1.59 -2.96
N PRO A 414 16.19 2.84 -3.38
CA PRO A 414 14.84 3.32 -3.57
C PRO A 414 14.36 3.19 -5.02
N ASP A 415 13.69 2.08 -5.28
CA ASP A 415 12.54 2.05 -6.20
C ASP A 415 11.30 2.69 -5.53
N GLU A 416 11.46 3.14 -4.29
CA GLU A 416 10.43 3.59 -3.36
C GLU A 416 9.92 5.03 -3.61
N PHE A 417 10.56 5.78 -4.51
CA PHE A 417 10.20 7.18 -4.79
C PHE A 417 9.30 7.28 -6.01
N PHE A 418 8.10 7.83 -5.82
CA PHE A 418 7.28 8.33 -6.92
C PHE A 418 7.88 9.64 -7.44
N TRP A 419 8.50 9.60 -8.63
CA TRP A 419 9.15 10.75 -9.27
C TRP A 419 8.19 11.53 -10.20
N GLY A 420 6.94 11.72 -9.78
CA GLY A 420 5.91 12.37 -10.59
C GLY A 420 6.20 13.83 -10.97
N GLU A 421 5.44 14.32 -11.96
CA GLU A 421 5.66 15.52 -12.79
C GLU A 421 5.92 16.88 -12.10
N LYS A 422 5.69 17.01 -10.79
CA LYS A 422 5.76 18.31 -10.09
C LYS A 422 6.82 18.31 -8.99
N GLY A 423 8.08 18.24 -9.37
CA GLY A 423 9.19 18.65 -8.52
C GLY A 423 9.18 20.17 -8.32
N SER A 424 9.21 20.64 -7.07
CA SER A 424 9.47 22.05 -6.78
C SER A 424 10.97 22.32 -6.95
N GLU A 425 11.29 23.31 -7.79
CA GLU A 425 12.63 23.66 -8.30
C GLU A 425 13.15 22.67 -9.35
N GLN A 426 13.06 23.08 -10.62
CA GLN A 426 13.84 22.44 -11.70
C GLN A 426 15.30 22.42 -11.26
N VAL A 427 15.90 21.23 -11.17
CA VAL A 427 17.36 21.12 -11.16
C VAL A 427 17.82 21.70 -12.51
N PRO A 428 18.55 22.82 -12.54
CA PRO A 428 18.91 23.45 -13.81
C PRO A 428 19.71 22.46 -14.66
N GLY A 429 19.16 22.06 -15.81
CA GLY A 429 19.81 21.15 -16.76
C GLY A 429 19.54 19.64 -16.57
N GLY A 430 18.66 19.24 -15.63
CA GLY A 430 18.25 17.84 -15.47
C GLY A 430 16.99 17.51 -16.28
N GLY A 431 16.98 16.39 -16.99
CA GLY A 431 15.79 15.82 -17.64
C GLY A 431 15.71 14.33 -17.38
N GLY A 432 14.55 13.85 -16.93
CA GLY A 432 14.25 12.41 -16.90
C GLY A 432 14.08 11.90 -18.33
N ARG A 433 14.71 10.79 -18.67
CA ARG A 433 14.49 10.06 -19.92
C ARG A 433 13.83 8.72 -19.59
N ASP A 434 12.99 8.24 -20.51
CA ASP A 434 12.44 6.89 -20.48
C ASP A 434 11.52 6.57 -19.29
N LEU A 435 10.73 7.53 -18.81
CA LEU A 435 9.62 7.25 -17.87
C LEU A 435 8.37 6.82 -18.64
N VAL A 436 7.57 5.95 -18.04
CA VAL A 436 6.29 5.46 -18.58
C VAL A 436 5.14 6.06 -17.80
N ALA A 437 4.06 6.41 -18.50
CA ALA A 437 2.80 6.82 -17.89
C ALA A 437 1.78 5.68 -18.01
N GLN A 438 0.71 5.75 -17.22
CA GLN A 438 -0.42 4.84 -17.44
C GLN A 438 -1.08 5.13 -18.79
N ASP A 439 -1.75 4.12 -19.32
CA ASP A 439 -2.41 4.06 -20.63
C ASP A 439 -1.50 3.84 -21.86
N GLY A 440 -0.25 3.43 -21.63
CA GLY A 440 0.77 3.14 -22.66
C GLY A 440 1.62 4.36 -23.00
#